data_AF-A0A738VAW3-F1
#
_entry.id   AF-A0A738VAW3-F1
#
_cell.length_a   1.000
_cell.length_b   1.000
_cell.length_c   1.000
_cell.angle_alpha   90.00
_cell.angle_beta   90.00
_cell.angle_gamma   90.00
#
_symmetry.space_group_name_H-M   'P 1'
#
loop_
_entity.id
_entity.type
_entity.pdbx_description
1 polymer ?
#
loop_
_entity_poly.entity_id
_entity_poly.type
_entity_poly.pdbx_seq_one_letter_code
_entity_poly.pdbx_strand_id
1 'polypeptide(L)'
;YIDVSYYLLFSGLESIARQRENDLSNNAPSVLYKYLSKFKFDIKQQDNKRPPRSLDIYSGLRNALFHNGEYQTAPMKRNGTECTFLLKDYYSYFRRLNSLVILKEANFEDGKINWDFVNYRHYFK
;
A
#
# COMPACT_ATOMS: atom_id res chain seq x y z
N TYR A 1 2.64 -7.74 17.58
CA TYR A 1 2.49 -8.64 16.43
C TYR A 1 2.35 -7.83 15.16
N ILE A 2 3.48 -7.49 14.53
CA ILE A 2 3.55 -6.70 13.29
C ILE A 2 2.89 -7.43 12.11
N ASP A 3 2.97 -8.75 12.14
CA ASP A 3 2.34 -9.73 11.28
C ASP A 3 0.81 -9.59 11.27
N VAL A 4 0.17 -9.69 12.44
CA VAL A 4 -1.29 -9.55 12.57
C VAL A 4 -1.75 -8.14 12.20
N SER A 5 -1.01 -7.11 12.62
CA SER A 5 -1.35 -5.73 12.27
C SER A 5 -1.27 -5.48 10.76
N TYR A 6 -0.23 -5.98 10.10
CA TYR A 6 -0.09 -5.83 8.66
C TYR A 6 -1.19 -6.58 7.90
N TYR A 7 -1.56 -7.78 8.37
CA TYR A 7 -2.70 -8.53 7.82
C TYR A 7 -3.97 -7.69 7.79
N LEU A 8 -4.35 -7.15 8.95
CA LEU A 8 -5.61 -6.44 9.13
C LEU A 8 -5.63 -5.14 8.34
N LEU A 9 -4.51 -4.42 8.30
CA LEU A 9 -4.35 -3.23 7.47
C LEU A 9 -4.52 -3.56 5.99
N PHE A 10 -3.87 -4.61 5.49
CA PHE A 10 -3.94 -4.96 4.07
C PHE A 10 -5.34 -5.45 3.70
N SER A 11 -5.85 -6.42 4.46
CA SER A 11 -7.17 -7.02 4.21
C SER A 11 -8.28 -5.98 4.33
N GLY A 12 -8.21 -5.09 5.33
CA GLY A 12 -9.20 -4.02 5.49
C GLY A 12 -9.21 -3.05 4.31
N LEU A 13 -8.04 -2.59 3.88
CA LEU A 13 -7.93 -1.71 2.72
C LEU A 13 -8.38 -2.39 1.42
N GLU A 14 -7.98 -3.66 1.22
CA GLU A 14 -8.41 -4.46 0.06
C GLU A 14 -9.94 -4.63 0.06
N SER A 15 -10.56 -4.99 1.19
CA SER A 15 -12.00 -5.17 1.29
C SER A 15 -12.79 -3.90 0.93
N ILE A 16 -12.37 -2.75 1.48
CA ILE A 16 -13.02 -1.46 1.15
C ILE A 16 -12.83 -1.15 -0.33
N ALA A 17 -11.62 -1.27 -0.87
CA ALA A 17 -11.35 -0.99 -2.27
C ALA A 17 -12.21 -1.87 -3.20
N ARG A 18 -12.27 -3.18 -2.93
CA ARG A 18 -13.10 -4.12 -3.70
C ARG A 18 -14.58 -3.75 -3.65
N GLN A 19 -15.09 -3.39 -2.47
CA GLN A 19 -16.48 -2.98 -2.30
C GLN A 19 -16.78 -1.68 -3.08
N ARG A 20 -15.90 -0.67 -2.98
CA ARG A 20 -16.07 0.63 -3.64
C ARG A 20 -15.92 0.55 -5.17
N GLU A 21 -15.05 -0.34 -5.65
CA GLU A 21 -14.84 -0.55 -7.09
C GLU A 21 -15.77 -1.57 -7.72
N ASN A 22 -16.56 -2.28 -6.90
CA ASN A 22 -17.36 -3.43 -7.31
C ASN A 22 -16.50 -4.47 -8.07
N ASP A 23 -15.32 -4.79 -7.54
CA ASP A 23 -14.31 -5.63 -8.19
C ASP A 23 -13.79 -6.73 -7.25
N LEU A 24 -14.37 -7.92 -7.37
CA LEU A 24 -14.02 -9.08 -6.55
C LEU A 24 -13.05 -10.05 -7.23
N SER A 25 -12.71 -9.82 -8.51
CA SER A 25 -12.01 -10.82 -9.33
C SER A 25 -10.59 -10.41 -9.70
N ASN A 26 -10.31 -9.11 -9.85
CA ASN A 26 -8.96 -8.66 -10.21
C ASN A 26 -7.97 -8.81 -9.07
N ASN A 27 -6.68 -8.82 -9.41
CA ASN A 27 -5.61 -8.85 -8.42
C ASN A 27 -5.64 -7.61 -7.49
N ALA A 28 -5.19 -7.80 -6.25
CA ALA A 28 -5.26 -6.74 -5.23
C ALA A 28 -4.55 -5.44 -5.65
N PRO A 29 -3.33 -5.44 -6.24
CA PRO A 29 -2.68 -4.21 -6.68
C PRO A 29 -3.50 -3.39 -7.68
N SER A 30 -4.20 -4.04 -8.62
CA SER A 30 -5.03 -3.37 -9.62
C SER A 30 -6.24 -2.69 -8.98
N VAL A 31 -6.96 -3.41 -8.12
CA VAL A 31 -8.14 -2.86 -7.42
C VAL A 31 -7.73 -1.70 -6.51
N LEU A 32 -6.68 -1.90 -5.71
CA LEU A 32 -6.13 -0.87 -4.83
C LEU A 32 -5.68 0.36 -5.62
N TYR A 33 -5.03 0.20 -6.77
CA TYR A 33 -4.63 1.31 -7.61
C TYR A 33 -5.83 2.14 -8.08
N LYS A 34 -6.86 1.47 -8.61
CA LYS A 34 -8.07 2.12 -9.10
C LYS A 34 -8.76 2.93 -7.99
N TYR A 35 -8.89 2.32 -6.81
CA TYR A 35 -9.50 2.95 -5.64
C TYR A 35 -8.68 4.14 -5.11
N LEU A 36 -7.40 3.93 -4.80
CA LEU A 36 -6.54 4.96 -4.20
C LEU A 36 -6.28 6.15 -5.13
N SER A 37 -6.28 5.92 -6.45
CA SER A 37 -6.12 6.98 -7.45
C SER A 37 -7.27 8.00 -7.41
N LYS A 38 -8.49 7.59 -6.99
CA LYS A 38 -9.63 8.52 -6.81
C LYS A 38 -9.35 9.57 -5.73
N PHE A 39 -8.56 9.21 -4.72
CA PHE A 39 -8.10 10.13 -3.67
C PHE A 39 -6.83 10.88 -4.03
N LYS A 40 -6.32 10.74 -5.26
CA LYS A 40 -5.10 11.40 -5.75
C LYS A 40 -3.83 11.05 -4.96
N PHE A 41 -3.78 9.88 -4.30
CA PHE A 41 -2.54 9.40 -3.72
C PHE A 41 -1.50 9.13 -4.82
N ASP A 42 -0.25 9.57 -4.62
CA ASP A 42 0.87 9.25 -5.53
C ASP A 42 1.35 7.82 -5.27
N ILE A 43 0.69 6.89 -5.95
CA ILE A 43 0.85 5.43 -5.88
C ILE A 43 0.83 4.82 -7.29
N LYS A 44 1.41 3.63 -7.46
CA LYS A 44 1.31 2.85 -8.70
C LYS A 44 1.14 1.38 -8.39
N GLN A 45 0.60 0.62 -9.36
CA GLN A 45 0.61 -0.84 -9.27
C GLN A 45 2.03 -1.38 -9.10
N GLN A 46 2.96 -0.85 -9.92
CA GLN A 46 4.40 -1.12 -9.84
C GLN A 46 5.17 0.17 -10.14
N ASP A 47 6.06 0.61 -9.25
CA ASP A 47 6.95 1.77 -9.42
C ASP A 47 8.42 1.36 -9.16
N ASN A 48 9.16 1.14 -10.23
CA ASN A 48 10.58 0.78 -10.13
C ASN A 48 11.48 1.93 -9.65
N LYS A 49 11.02 3.20 -9.73
CA LYS A 49 11.80 4.37 -9.31
C LYS A 49 11.56 4.70 -7.85
N ARG A 50 10.33 4.47 -7.36
CA ARG A 50 9.90 4.79 -5.99
C ARG A 50 9.23 3.56 -5.37
N PRO A 51 10.00 2.53 -4.97
CA PRO A 51 9.47 1.28 -4.45
C PRO A 51 8.40 1.45 -3.35
N PRO A 52 8.53 2.37 -2.36
CA PRO A 52 7.48 2.58 -1.35
C PRO A 52 6.10 2.97 -1.88
N ARG A 53 5.99 3.42 -3.15
CA ARG A 53 4.72 3.77 -3.81
C ARG A 53 4.11 2.61 -4.61
N SER A 54 4.74 1.43 -4.60
CA SER A 54 4.34 0.28 -5.41
C SER A 54 3.42 -0.68 -4.65
N LEU A 55 2.21 -0.88 -5.16
CA LEU A 55 1.22 -1.75 -4.52
C LEU A 55 1.55 -3.24 -4.61
N ASP A 56 2.25 -3.66 -5.66
CA ASP A 56 2.70 -5.03 -5.83
C ASP A 56 3.66 -5.47 -4.72
N ILE A 57 4.49 -4.56 -4.18
CA ILE A 57 5.36 -4.84 -3.02
C ILE A 57 4.51 -5.16 -1.79
N TYR A 58 3.51 -4.33 -1.49
CA TYR A 58 2.66 -4.55 -0.32
C TYR A 58 1.86 -5.86 -0.45
N SER A 59 1.36 -6.16 -1.65
CA SER A 59 0.69 -7.43 -1.93
C SER A 59 1.63 -8.63 -1.84
N GLY A 60 2.87 -8.50 -2.32
CA GLY A 60 3.90 -9.52 -2.21
C GLY A 60 4.28 -9.81 -0.75
N LEU A 61 4.42 -8.76 0.07
CA LEU A 61 4.69 -8.87 1.50
C LEU A 61 3.55 -9.56 2.23
N ARG A 62 2.29 -9.25 1.87
CA ARG A 62 1.10 -9.92 2.40
C ARG A 62 1.17 -11.41 2.06
N ASN A 63 1.39 -11.75 0.79
CA ASN A 63 1.46 -13.15 0.39
C ASN A 63 2.59 -13.92 1.11
N ALA A 64 3.79 -13.35 1.21
CA ALA A 64 4.91 -13.99 1.89
C ALA A 64 4.62 -14.23 3.39
N LEU A 65 4.05 -13.23 4.05
CA LEU A 65 3.74 -13.31 5.47
C LEU A 65 2.68 -14.38 5.78
N PHE A 66 1.61 -14.48 4.99
CA PHE A 66 0.50 -15.38 5.30
C PHE A 66 0.64 -16.78 4.73
N HIS A 67 1.29 -16.94 3.57
CA HIS A 67 1.44 -18.24 2.94
C HIS A 67 2.75 -18.93 3.33
N ASN A 68 3.80 -18.15 3.63
CA ASN A 68 5.14 -18.71 3.87
C ASN A 68 5.67 -18.41 5.28
N GLY A 69 4.99 -17.57 6.06
CA GLY A 69 5.51 -17.11 7.36
C GLY A 69 6.76 -16.23 7.23
N GLU A 70 6.98 -15.63 6.05
CA GLU A 70 8.19 -14.88 5.73
C GLU A 70 7.96 -13.36 5.86
N TYR A 71 8.97 -12.67 6.38
CA TYR A 71 8.96 -11.21 6.53
C TYR A 71 9.52 -10.47 5.31
N GLN A 72 9.60 -11.13 4.16
CA GLN A 72 10.14 -10.56 2.93
C GLN A 72 9.40 -11.09 1.71
N THR A 73 9.34 -10.32 0.62
CA THR A 73 8.76 -10.82 -0.63
C THR A 73 9.59 -11.96 -1.22
N ALA A 74 8.95 -12.83 -2.00
CA ALA A 74 9.65 -13.62 -3.01
C ALA A 74 10.44 -12.68 -3.96
N PRO A 75 11.48 -13.16 -4.67
CA PRO A 75 12.23 -12.35 -5.64
C PRO A 75 11.29 -11.71 -6.68
N MET A 76 11.38 -10.40 -6.83
CA MET A 76 10.61 -9.61 -7.78
C MET A 76 11.56 -8.96 -8.80
N LYS A 77 11.19 -8.96 -10.09
CA LYS A 77 11.97 -8.27 -11.12
C LYS A 77 11.72 -6.76 -11.08
N ARG A 78 12.80 -5.98 -10.97
CA ARG A 78 12.84 -4.51 -10.99
C ARG A 78 13.92 -4.05 -11.97
N ASN A 79 13.52 -3.38 -13.05
CA ASN A 79 14.45 -2.90 -14.09
C ASN A 79 15.47 -3.97 -14.56
N GLY A 80 15.04 -5.23 -14.70
CA GLY A 80 15.89 -6.34 -15.12
C GLY A 80 16.73 -7.00 -14.01
N THR A 81 16.70 -6.48 -12.78
CA THR A 81 17.37 -7.07 -11.60
C THR A 81 16.36 -7.74 -10.69
N GLU A 82 16.72 -8.88 -10.08
CA GLU A 82 15.89 -9.48 -9.03
C GLU A 82 16.14 -8.79 -7.69
N CYS A 83 15.06 -8.42 -7.01
CA CYS A 83 15.11 -7.74 -5.73
C CYS A 83 14.08 -8.36 -4.77
N THR A 84 14.40 -8.34 -3.48
CA THR A 84 13.49 -8.71 -2.39
C THR A 84 13.22 -7.50 -1.52
N PHE A 85 12.04 -7.43 -0.93
CA PHE A 85 11.64 -6.32 -0.05
C PHE A 85 11.27 -6.84 1.33
N LEU A 86 11.72 -6.16 2.39
CA LEU A 86 11.50 -6.58 3.77
C LEU A 86 10.30 -5.86 4.39
N LEU A 87 9.44 -6.58 5.13
CA LEU A 87 8.25 -6.01 5.76
C LEU A 87 8.56 -4.80 6.64
N LYS A 88 9.64 -4.87 7.43
CA LYS A 88 10.05 -3.81 8.37
C LYS A 88 10.29 -2.46 7.68
N ASP A 89 10.70 -2.46 6.41
CA ASP A 89 11.01 -1.24 5.66
C ASP A 89 9.76 -0.59 5.07
N TYR A 90 8.66 -1.35 4.96
CA TYR A 90 7.42 -0.94 4.28
C TYR A 90 6.22 -0.78 5.22
N TYR A 91 6.25 -1.42 6.38
CA TYR A 91 5.14 -1.42 7.33
C TYR A 91 4.70 -0.01 7.75
N SER A 92 5.66 0.87 8.04
CA SER A 92 5.38 2.24 8.49
C SER A 92 4.68 3.08 7.40
N TYR A 93 5.12 2.95 6.15
CA TYR A 93 4.48 3.61 5.00
C TYR A 93 3.06 3.09 4.79
N PHE A 94 2.87 1.77 4.81
CA PHE A 94 1.56 1.17 4.58
C PHE A 94 0.55 1.53 5.67
N ARG A 95 0.98 1.52 6.94
CA ARG A 95 0.16 1.96 8.08
C ARG A 95 -0.26 3.42 7.93
N ARG A 96 0.63 4.31 7.48
CA ARG A 96 0.27 5.71 7.22
C ARG A 96 -0.71 5.82 6.07
N LEU A 97 -0.48 5.14 4.95
CA LEU A 97 -1.41 5.14 3.81
C LEU A 97 -2.82 4.77 4.27
N ASN A 98 -2.97 3.69 5.03
CA ASN A 98 -4.25 3.28 5.61
C ASN A 98 -4.92 4.38 6.45
N SER A 99 -4.13 5.04 7.31
CA SER A 99 -4.65 6.13 8.15
C SER A 99 -5.14 7.31 7.30
N LEU A 100 -4.42 7.67 6.25
CA LEU A 100 -4.81 8.75 5.33
C LEU A 100 -6.03 8.38 4.48
N VAL A 101 -6.16 7.11 4.08
CA VAL A 101 -7.35 6.62 3.36
C VAL A 101 -8.60 6.79 4.22
N ILE A 102 -8.54 6.46 5.52
CA ILE A 102 -9.68 6.66 6.43
C ILE A 102 -10.09 8.13 6.48
N LEU A 103 -9.13 9.06 6.56
CA LEU A 103 -9.41 10.50 6.56
C LEU A 103 -10.05 10.95 5.24
N LYS A 104 -9.56 10.45 4.10
CA LYS A 104 -10.16 10.74 2.79
C LYS A 104 -11.57 10.16 2.64
N GLU A 105 -11.83 8.93 3.08
CA GLU A 105 -13.17 8.33 3.09
C GLU A 105 -14.14 9.12 3.98
N ALA A 106 -13.66 9.70 5.08
CA ALA A 106 -14.44 10.59 5.94
C ALA A 106 -14.65 11.99 5.35
N ASN A 107 -14.14 12.26 4.14
CA ASN A 107 -14.08 13.59 3.52
C ASN A 107 -13.43 14.66 4.42
N PHE A 108 -12.48 14.25 5.28
CA PHE A 108 -11.76 15.18 6.13
C PHE A 108 -10.66 15.89 5.35
N GLU A 109 -10.72 17.21 5.30
CA GLU A 109 -9.72 18.07 4.66
C GLU A 109 -9.69 19.41 5.41
N ASP A 110 -8.58 19.68 6.10
CA ASP A 110 -8.36 20.92 6.86
C ASP A 110 -7.22 21.77 6.26
N GLY A 111 -6.67 21.35 5.11
CA GLY A 111 -5.50 21.96 4.49
C GLY A 111 -4.18 21.73 5.24
N LYS A 112 -4.18 20.89 6.29
CA LYS A 112 -3.03 20.64 7.18
C LYS A 112 -2.64 19.16 7.30
N ILE A 113 -3.30 18.25 6.59
CA ILE A 113 -2.83 16.85 6.39
C ILE A 113 -1.91 16.65 5.16
N ASN A 114 -0.67 16.24 5.40
CA ASN A 114 0.21 15.81 4.31
C ASN A 114 -0.28 14.47 3.73
N TRP A 115 -0.78 14.53 2.48
CA TRP A 115 -1.30 13.37 1.76
C TRP A 115 -0.22 12.45 1.18
N ASP A 116 1.06 12.86 1.23
CA ASP A 116 2.19 12.01 0.88
C ASP A 116 2.57 11.07 2.03
N PHE A 117 2.10 9.82 1.94
CA PHE A 117 2.35 8.81 2.95
C PHE A 117 3.82 8.35 3.03
N VAL A 118 4.62 8.59 1.97
CA VAL A 118 6.04 8.21 1.90
C VAL A 118 6.92 9.33 2.42
N ASN A 119 6.64 10.58 2.02
CA ASN A 119 7.48 11.73 2.36
C ASN A 119 6.81 12.68 3.37
N TYR A 120 6.91 12.31 4.65
CA TYR A 120 6.29 13.04 5.75
C TYR A 120 7.19 14.08 6.43
N ARG A 121 8.48 14.11 6.08
CA ARG A 121 9.45 15.02 6.71
C ARG A 121 9.44 16.41 6.10
N HIS A 122 8.83 16.57 4.92
CA HIS A 122 8.65 17.86 4.30
C HIS A 122 7.21 18.32 4.49
N TYR A 123 7.06 19.53 5.07
CA TYR A 123 5.79 20.23 5.15
C TYR A 123 5.30 20.60 3.75
N PHE A 124 3.99 20.80 3.65
CA PHE A 124 3.27 21.18 2.44
C PHE A 124 3.97 22.22 1.56
N LYS A 125 3.86 21.99 0.26
CA LYS A 125 3.75 23.06 -0.72
C LYS A 125 2.29 23.23 -1.08
#